data_AF-A0A920KFT4-F1
#
_entry.id   AF-A0A920KFT4-F1
#
_cell.length_a   1.000
_cell.length_b   1.000
_cell.length_c   1.000
_cell.angle_alpha   90.00
_cell.angle_beta   90.00
_cell.angle_gamma   90.00
#
_symmetry.space_group_name_H-M   'P 1'
#
loop_
_entity.id
_entity.type
_entity.pdbx_description
1 polymer ?
#
loop_
_entity_poly.entity_id
_entity_poly.type
_entity_poly.pdbx_seq_one_letter_code
_entity_poly.pdbx_strand_id
1 'polypeptide(L)'
;MTKNPYIDGEGDIAFQLHRYWKPDSTEHYQIKDVWSIKKTVSSVEKVEENIRFVKMIFPLDEFSYWDGNLFNQLGEQEYAVNQIHIPYNMFGLTLDSVVEITHEFNANLLEYDNAIEIYAIHKGLIYKEEINLNINNGNVLDINYGTEYTQIRIE
;
A
#
# COMPACT_ATOMS: atom_id res chain seq x y z
N MET A 1 -5.45 -8.17 10.22
CA MET A 1 -6.78 -7.53 10.25
C MET A 1 -7.63 -8.26 11.27
N THR A 2 -8.12 -7.57 12.29
CA THR A 2 -9.06 -8.18 13.24
C THR A 2 -10.34 -8.55 12.49
N LYS A 3 -10.87 -9.75 12.75
CA LYS A 3 -12.09 -10.25 12.08
C LYS A 3 -13.37 -9.52 12.51
N ASN A 4 -13.29 -8.67 13.53
CA ASN A 4 -14.44 -7.97 14.08
C ASN A 4 -14.48 -6.53 13.57
N PRO A 5 -15.48 -6.16 12.74
CA PRO A 5 -15.69 -4.78 12.37
C PRO A 5 -16.11 -3.94 13.57
N TYR A 6 -15.93 -2.62 13.47
CA TYR A 6 -16.45 -1.63 14.41
C TYR A 6 -17.10 -0.47 13.64
N ILE A 7 -17.95 0.31 14.32
CA ILE A 7 -18.53 1.54 13.76
C ILE A 7 -17.58 2.69 14.07
N ASP A 8 -17.11 3.39 13.04
CA ASP A 8 -16.22 4.53 13.19
C ASP A 8 -16.95 5.82 13.59
N GLY A 9 -16.22 6.92 13.74
CA GLY A 9 -16.78 8.22 14.12
C GLY A 9 -17.70 8.86 13.08
N GLU A 10 -17.72 8.32 11.85
CA GLU A 10 -18.56 8.76 10.74
C GLU A 10 -19.80 7.85 10.59
N GLY A 11 -19.90 6.79 11.39
CA GLY A 11 -21.00 5.83 11.34
C GLY A 11 -20.77 4.67 10.37
N ASP A 12 -19.58 4.58 9.78
CA ASP A 12 -19.22 3.56 8.79
C ASP A 12 -18.63 2.30 9.44
N ILE A 13 -18.75 1.18 8.73
CA ILE A 13 -18.07 -0.06 9.11
C ILE A 13 -16.58 0.06 8.79
N ALA A 14 -15.74 -0.09 9.82
CA ALA A 14 -14.30 -0.07 9.72
C ALA A 14 -13.66 -1.32 10.34
N PHE A 15 -12.41 -1.60 9.96
CA PHE A 15 -11.59 -2.71 10.43
C PHE A 15 -10.28 -2.20 10.99
N GLN A 16 -9.78 -2.84 12.05
CA GLN A 16 -8.45 -2.54 12.57
C GLN A 16 -7.38 -3.48 11.98
N LEU A 17 -6.24 -2.89 11.67
CA LEU A 17 -5.02 -3.58 11.29
C LEU A 17 -3.96 -3.30 12.37
N HIS A 18 -3.77 -4.28 13.25
CA HIS A 18 -2.71 -4.23 14.26
C HIS A 18 -1.40 -4.68 13.63
N ARG A 19 -0.40 -3.82 13.67
CA ARG A 19 0.97 -4.11 13.25
C ARG A 19 1.80 -4.39 14.48
N TYR A 20 2.58 -5.46 14.42
CA TYR A 20 3.49 -5.84 15.49
C TYR A 20 4.92 -5.82 14.96
N TRP A 21 5.88 -5.45 15.81
CA TRP A 21 7.29 -5.44 15.48
C TRP A 21 8.13 -5.93 16.65
N LYS A 22 9.36 -6.38 16.35
CA LYS A 22 10.38 -6.68 17.34
C LYS A 22 11.76 -6.31 16.80
N PRO A 23 12.69 -5.84 17.64
CA PRO A 23 14.01 -5.38 17.20
C PRO A 23 14.93 -6.53 16.77
N ASP A 24 14.80 -7.71 17.37
CA ASP A 24 15.56 -8.90 17.00
C ASP A 24 14.78 -10.21 17.24
N SER A 25 15.40 -11.34 16.91
CA SER A 25 14.77 -12.65 16.96
C SER A 25 14.47 -13.14 18.38
N THR A 26 15.18 -12.63 19.39
CA THR A 26 15.09 -13.06 20.80
C THR A 26 14.00 -12.34 21.59
N GLU A 27 13.56 -11.18 21.11
CA GLU A 27 12.50 -10.39 21.73
C GLU A 27 11.08 -10.84 21.35
N HIS A 28 10.10 -10.40 22.14
CA HIS A 28 8.67 -10.59 21.85
C HIS A 28 8.14 -9.51 20.92
N TYR A 29 7.17 -9.87 20.06
CA TYR A 29 6.44 -8.91 19.26
C TYR A 29 5.68 -7.92 20.15
N GLN A 30 5.88 -6.64 19.91
CA GLN A 30 5.13 -5.56 20.54
C GLN A 30 4.27 -4.86 19.50
N ILE A 31 3.14 -4.31 19.95
CA ILE A 31 2.29 -3.51 19.06
C ILE A 31 3.09 -2.28 18.61
N LYS A 32 3.17 -2.11 17.29
CA LYS A 32 3.82 -0.96 16.66
C LYS A 32 2.77 0.10 16.36
N ASP A 33 1.81 -0.28 15.53
CA ASP A 33 0.76 0.63 15.04
C ASP A 33 -0.60 -0.05 15.03
N VAL A 34 -1.65 0.75 15.15
CA VAL A 34 -3.04 0.33 14.92
C VAL A 34 -3.60 1.21 13.82
N TRP A 35 -3.77 0.62 12.64
CA TRP A 35 -4.35 1.31 11.50
C TRP A 35 -5.84 0.99 11.37
N SER A 36 -6.61 1.92 10.83
CA SER A 36 -8.02 1.71 10.49
C SER A 36 -8.20 1.63 8.98
N ILE A 37 -9.05 0.73 8.52
CA ILE A 37 -9.39 0.57 7.11
C ILE A 37 -10.90 0.57 6.99
N LYS A 38 -11.46 1.40 6.10
CA LYS A 38 -12.87 1.36 5.74
C LYS A 38 -13.05 1.26 4.23
N LYS A 39 -14.14 0.60 3.83
CA LYS A 39 -14.58 0.54 2.44
C LYS A 39 -15.93 1.25 2.35
N THR A 40 -15.99 2.31 1.56
CA THR A 40 -17.21 3.04 1.26
C THR A 40 -17.79 2.57 -0.08
N VAL A 41 -18.84 3.24 -0.56
CA VAL A 41 -19.40 3.00 -1.90
C VAL A 41 -18.45 3.43 -3.02
N SER A 42 -17.52 4.35 -2.75
CA SER A 42 -16.68 5.01 -3.76
C SER A 42 -15.18 4.91 -3.49
N SER A 43 -14.76 4.38 -2.34
CA SER A 43 -13.34 4.34 -1.94
C SER A 43 -13.01 3.21 -0.97
N VAL A 44 -11.74 2.82 -0.96
CA VAL A 44 -11.09 2.21 0.20
C VAL A 44 -10.20 3.25 0.84
N GLU A 45 -10.39 3.47 2.13
CA GLU A 45 -9.65 4.45 2.90
C GLU A 45 -8.90 3.76 4.03
N LYS A 46 -7.69 4.26 4.30
CA LYS A 46 -6.84 3.76 5.37
C LYS A 46 -6.28 4.91 6.18
N VAL A 47 -6.40 4.81 7.50
CA VAL A 47 -5.81 5.75 8.45
C VAL A 47 -4.53 5.14 9.01
N GLU A 48 -3.40 5.74 8.67
CA GLU A 48 -2.05 5.37 9.11
C GLU A 48 -1.50 6.55 9.91
N GLU A 49 -1.07 6.35 11.16
CA GLU A 49 -0.53 7.42 12.01
C GLU A 49 -1.41 8.70 12.07
N ASN A 50 -2.73 8.52 12.12
CA ASN A 50 -3.75 9.59 12.07
C ASN A 50 -3.85 10.35 10.73
N ILE A 51 -3.23 9.86 9.67
CA ILE A 51 -3.32 10.40 8.32
C ILE A 51 -4.21 9.48 7.48
N ARG A 52 -5.27 10.04 6.89
CA ARG A 52 -6.23 9.33 6.05
C ARG A 52 -5.76 9.34 4.59
N PHE A 53 -5.59 8.16 4.01
CA PHE A 53 -5.24 7.95 2.61
C PHE A 53 -6.39 7.27 1.86
N VAL A 54 -6.64 7.71 0.63
CA VAL A 54 -7.52 7.01 -0.31
C VAL A 54 -6.67 5.99 -1.06
N LYS A 55 -6.81 4.72 -0.69
CA LYS A 55 -5.98 3.62 -1.23
C LYS A 55 -6.51 3.04 -2.54
N MET A 56 -7.80 3.25 -2.82
CA MET A 56 -8.47 2.77 -4.03
C MET A 56 -9.78 3.53 -4.19
N ILE A 57 -10.24 3.74 -5.43
CA ILE A 57 -11.57 4.31 -5.74
C ILE A 57 -12.50 3.28 -6.38
N PHE A 58 -13.80 3.58 -6.41
CA PHE A 58 -14.81 2.80 -7.13
C PHE A 58 -15.75 3.72 -7.93
N PRO A 59 -16.14 3.33 -9.15
CA PRO A 59 -15.63 2.17 -9.91
C PRO A 59 -14.14 2.34 -10.27
N LEU A 60 -13.48 1.23 -10.55
CA LEU A 60 -12.06 1.18 -10.90
C LEU A 60 -11.90 0.53 -12.29
N ASP A 61 -11.04 1.12 -13.12
CA ASP A 61 -10.66 0.62 -14.44
C ASP A 61 -9.17 0.87 -14.71
N GLU A 62 -8.69 0.47 -15.89
CA GLU A 62 -7.28 0.56 -16.30
C GLU A 62 -6.75 2.00 -16.48
N PHE A 63 -7.63 3.00 -16.54
CA PHE A 63 -7.27 4.42 -16.71
C PHE A 63 -7.56 5.24 -15.46
N SER A 64 -7.95 4.60 -14.36
CA SER A 64 -8.33 5.27 -13.13
C SER A 64 -7.12 5.86 -12.43
N TYR A 65 -7.22 7.15 -12.08
CA TYR A 65 -6.28 7.88 -11.24
C TYR A 65 -7.03 8.76 -10.24
N TRP A 66 -6.43 9.03 -9.09
CA TRP A 66 -7.02 9.86 -8.03
C TRP A 66 -5.97 10.46 -7.12
N ASP A 67 -6.34 11.49 -6.36
CA ASP A 67 -5.51 12.02 -5.29
C ASP A 67 -5.56 11.07 -4.06
N GLY A 68 -4.47 10.35 -3.81
CA GLY A 68 -4.30 9.50 -2.62
C GLY A 68 -4.39 10.28 -1.31
N ASN A 69 -4.13 11.59 -1.36
CA ASN A 69 -4.14 12.51 -0.24
C ASN A 69 -5.41 13.37 -0.16
N LEU A 70 -6.48 13.01 -0.90
CA LEU A 70 -7.74 13.76 -0.99
C LEU A 70 -8.33 14.22 0.35
N PHE A 71 -8.12 13.45 1.43
CA PHE A 71 -8.65 13.74 2.76
C PHE A 71 -7.59 14.10 3.81
N ASN A 72 -6.36 14.43 3.39
CA ASN A 72 -5.29 14.83 4.30
C ASN A 72 -4.57 16.12 3.84
N GLN A 73 -3.46 16.47 4.49
CA GLN A 73 -2.76 17.75 4.31
C GLN A 73 -1.35 17.59 3.73
N LEU A 74 -0.99 16.41 3.20
CA LEU A 74 0.35 16.11 2.70
C LEU A 74 0.64 16.68 1.29
N GLY A 75 -0.35 17.36 0.68
CA GLY A 75 -0.31 17.79 -0.73
C GLY A 75 -0.85 16.70 -1.65
N GLU A 76 -1.27 17.10 -2.86
CA GLU A 76 -1.82 16.17 -3.85
C GLU A 76 -0.77 15.11 -4.21
N GLN A 77 -1.19 13.84 -4.22
CA GLN A 77 -0.37 12.73 -4.70
C GLN A 77 -1.22 11.84 -5.59
N GLU A 78 -0.91 11.78 -6.88
CA GLU A 78 -1.64 10.97 -7.84
C GLU A 78 -1.33 9.48 -7.62
N TYR A 79 -2.37 8.70 -7.34
CA TYR A 79 -2.33 7.25 -7.40
C TYR A 79 -3.01 6.82 -8.70
N ALA A 80 -2.48 5.77 -9.34
CA ALA A 80 -3.00 5.29 -10.61
C ALA A 80 -3.03 3.76 -10.67
N VAL A 81 -4.00 3.22 -11.40
CA VAL A 81 -4.02 1.79 -11.74
C VAL A 81 -2.92 1.52 -12.77
N ASN A 82 -1.98 0.65 -12.42
CA ASN A 82 -0.95 0.18 -13.36
C ASN A 82 -1.42 -1.07 -14.11
N GLN A 83 -2.01 -2.04 -13.40
CA GLN A 83 -2.53 -3.28 -13.96
C GLN A 83 -3.79 -3.70 -13.23
N ILE A 84 -4.81 -4.17 -13.96
CA ILE A 84 -6.05 -4.67 -13.38
C ILE A 84 -6.47 -5.96 -14.08
N HIS A 85 -7.10 -6.87 -13.34
CA HIS A 85 -7.58 -8.15 -13.84
C HIS A 85 -6.52 -9.10 -14.39
N ILE A 86 -5.30 -8.99 -13.89
CA ILE A 86 -4.20 -9.86 -14.29
C ILE A 86 -4.00 -11.03 -13.30
N PRO A 87 -3.58 -12.21 -13.77
CA PRO A 87 -3.18 -13.30 -12.89
C PRO A 87 -1.88 -12.94 -12.17
N TYR A 88 -1.77 -13.35 -10.91
CA TYR A 88 -0.59 -13.10 -10.09
C TYR A 88 -0.03 -14.41 -9.56
N ASN A 89 1.27 -14.62 -9.79
CA ASN A 89 1.99 -15.81 -9.37
C ASN A 89 3.28 -15.39 -8.65
N MET A 90 3.21 -15.22 -7.34
CA MET A 90 4.38 -14.89 -6.52
C MET A 90 4.25 -15.48 -5.11
N PHE A 91 5.38 -15.81 -4.49
CA PHE A 91 5.45 -16.32 -3.10
C PHE A 91 4.56 -17.55 -2.82
N GLY A 92 4.35 -18.41 -3.82
CA GLY A 92 3.50 -19.60 -3.70
C GLY A 92 2.00 -19.30 -3.72
N LEU A 93 1.59 -18.06 -3.95
CA LEU A 93 0.21 -17.65 -4.19
C LEU A 93 -0.05 -17.62 -5.69
N THR A 94 -1.06 -18.39 -6.12
CA THR A 94 -1.66 -18.26 -7.46
C THR A 94 -3.02 -17.61 -7.29
N LEU A 95 -3.18 -16.44 -7.90
CA LEU A 95 -4.39 -15.65 -7.84
C LEU A 95 -4.87 -15.36 -9.26
N ASP A 96 -6.16 -15.55 -9.49
CA ASP A 96 -6.76 -15.40 -10.82
C ASP A 96 -6.80 -13.94 -11.27
N SER A 97 -6.88 -13.00 -10.32
CA SER A 97 -7.11 -11.58 -10.61
C SER A 97 -6.61 -10.68 -9.48
N VAL A 98 -5.70 -9.77 -9.80
CA VAL A 98 -5.23 -8.69 -8.92
C VAL A 98 -5.37 -7.33 -9.58
N VAL A 99 -5.23 -6.28 -8.77
CA VAL A 99 -4.99 -4.91 -9.22
C VAL A 99 -3.72 -4.39 -8.59
N GLU A 100 -2.87 -3.77 -9.40
CA GLU A 100 -1.67 -3.05 -8.99
C GLU A 100 -1.94 -1.55 -9.09
N ILE A 101 -1.67 -0.84 -8.00
CA ILE A 101 -1.81 0.60 -7.88
C ILE A 101 -0.42 1.18 -7.65
N THR A 102 -0.04 2.15 -8.47
CA THR A 102 1.20 2.93 -8.32
C THR A 102 0.88 4.21 -7.56
N HIS A 103 1.70 4.52 -6.55
CA HIS A 103 1.64 5.76 -5.78
C HIS A 103 2.72 6.76 -6.18
N GLU A 104 3.85 6.26 -6.68
CA GLU A 104 5.00 7.06 -7.11
C GLU A 104 5.85 6.23 -8.08
N PHE A 105 6.32 6.85 -9.16
CA PHE A 105 7.29 6.24 -10.06
C PHE A 105 8.20 7.32 -10.67
N ASN A 106 9.48 7.29 -10.32
CA ASN A 106 10.51 8.17 -10.86
C ASN A 106 11.75 7.33 -11.17
N ALA A 107 12.29 7.45 -12.37
CA ALA A 107 13.53 6.78 -12.75
C ALA A 107 14.37 7.73 -13.61
N ASN A 108 15.45 8.23 -13.03
CA ASN A 108 16.38 9.14 -13.70
C ASN A 108 17.84 8.77 -13.40
N LEU A 109 18.79 9.62 -13.80
CA LEU A 109 20.23 9.31 -13.65
C LEU A 109 20.71 9.32 -12.20
N LEU A 110 19.98 9.97 -11.30
CA LEU A 110 20.35 10.21 -9.90
C LEU A 110 19.36 9.60 -8.90
N GLU A 111 18.11 9.32 -9.30
CA GLU A 111 17.05 8.87 -8.42
C GLU A 111 16.26 7.72 -9.04
N TYR A 112 15.82 6.81 -8.15
CA TYR A 112 14.85 5.78 -8.46
C TYR A 112 13.85 5.67 -7.31
N ASP A 113 12.61 6.03 -7.60
CA ASP A 113 11.47 5.92 -6.70
C ASP A 113 10.44 4.96 -7.30
N ASN A 114 10.00 3.99 -6.51
CA ASN A 114 8.92 3.08 -6.88
C ASN A 114 8.06 2.80 -5.66
N ALA A 115 6.80 3.18 -5.69
CA ALA A 115 5.85 2.87 -4.64
C ALA A 115 4.61 2.22 -5.25
N ILE A 116 4.37 0.95 -4.92
CA ILE A 116 3.25 0.17 -5.45
C ILE A 116 2.53 -0.61 -4.35
N GLU A 117 1.23 -0.83 -4.55
CA GLU A 117 0.40 -1.70 -3.73
C GLU A 117 -0.40 -2.65 -4.63
N ILE A 118 -0.35 -3.97 -4.36
CA ILE A 118 -1.09 -4.99 -5.10
C ILE A 118 -2.19 -5.56 -4.21
N TYR A 119 -3.41 -5.53 -4.75
CA TYR A 119 -4.62 -5.98 -4.10
C TYR A 119 -5.23 -7.17 -4.82
N ALA A 120 -5.65 -8.18 -4.06
CA ALA A 120 -6.35 -9.35 -4.58
C ALA A 120 -7.81 -9.36 -4.14
N ILE A 121 -8.68 -9.84 -5.04
CA ILE A 121 -10.10 -10.00 -4.76
C ILE A 121 -10.28 -10.89 -3.53
N HIS A 122 -11.14 -10.43 -2.61
CA HIS A 122 -11.44 -11.07 -1.31
C HIS A 122 -10.28 -11.24 -0.32
N LYS A 123 -9.05 -10.83 -0.66
CA LYS A 123 -7.87 -10.91 0.22
C LYS A 123 -7.35 -9.54 0.66
N GLY A 124 -7.65 -8.48 -0.10
CA GLY A 124 -7.16 -7.13 0.16
C GLY A 124 -5.70 -6.98 -0.27
N LEU A 125 -4.93 -6.15 0.43
CA LEU A 125 -3.51 -5.92 0.16
C LEU A 125 -2.72 -7.23 0.33
N ILE A 126 -2.01 -7.66 -0.71
CA ILE A 126 -1.17 -8.86 -0.72
C ILE A 126 0.32 -8.53 -0.84
N TYR A 127 0.66 -7.40 -1.47
CA TYR A 127 2.02 -6.93 -1.66
C TYR A 127 2.03 -5.41 -1.58
N LYS A 128 3.07 -4.85 -0.97
CA LYS A 128 3.39 -3.43 -1.00
C LYS A 128 4.90 -3.27 -1.08
N GLU A 129 5.32 -2.29 -1.85
CA GLU A 129 6.71 -1.89 -2.01
C GLU A 129 6.82 -0.37 -1.97
N GLU A 130 7.83 0.15 -1.28
CA GLU A 130 8.24 1.54 -1.30
C GLU A 130 9.77 1.58 -1.38
N ILE A 131 10.28 2.03 -2.52
CA ILE A 131 11.70 2.18 -2.83
C ILE A 131 11.96 3.67 -3.09
N ASN A 132 12.98 4.22 -2.46
CA ASN A 132 13.52 5.55 -2.72
C ASN A 132 15.04 5.47 -2.67
N LEU A 133 15.70 5.62 -3.82
CA LEU A 133 17.14 5.43 -3.96
C LEU A 133 17.78 6.64 -4.64
N ASN A 134 18.92 7.07 -4.11
CA ASN A 134 19.87 7.88 -4.84
C ASN A 134 20.90 6.97 -5.50
N ILE A 135 21.03 7.07 -6.82
CA ILE A 135 21.78 6.14 -7.68
C ILE A 135 22.77 6.87 -8.58
N ASN A 136 23.73 6.13 -9.14
CA ASN A 136 24.70 6.68 -10.09
C ASN A 136 24.36 6.26 -11.52
N ASN A 137 24.29 7.23 -12.43
CA ASN A 137 24.12 7.01 -13.88
C ASN A 137 22.92 6.13 -14.25
N GLY A 138 21.83 6.20 -13.49
CA GLY A 138 20.61 5.41 -13.74
C GLY A 138 20.75 3.91 -13.42
N ASN A 139 21.80 3.51 -12.68
CA ASN A 139 22.00 2.12 -12.28
C ASN A 139 21.47 1.88 -10.85
N VAL A 140 20.34 1.16 -10.74
CA VAL A 140 19.71 0.80 -9.45
C VAL A 140 20.54 -0.13 -8.56
N LEU A 141 21.67 -0.65 -9.06
CA LEU A 141 22.62 -1.44 -8.28
C LEU A 141 23.83 -0.62 -7.80
N ASP A 142 23.98 0.62 -8.27
CA ASP A 142 25.03 1.56 -7.87
C ASP A 142 24.41 2.66 -7.00
N ILE A 143 24.10 2.28 -5.76
CA ILE A 143 23.34 3.07 -4.79
C ILE A 143 24.28 3.86 -3.89
N ASN A 144 24.04 5.17 -3.79
CA ASN A 144 24.72 6.03 -2.81
C ASN A 144 24.06 5.93 -1.43
N TYR A 145 22.73 6.06 -1.38
CA TYR A 145 21.90 5.92 -0.18
C TYR A 145 20.43 5.73 -0.59
N GLY A 146 19.58 5.30 0.34
CA GLY A 146 18.15 5.15 0.11
C GLY A 146 17.49 4.21 1.09
N THR A 147 16.21 3.93 0.85
CA THR A 147 15.40 2.99 1.62
C THR A 147 14.61 2.08 0.71
N GLU A 148 14.46 0.84 1.14
CA GLU A 148 13.55 -0.14 0.55
C GLU A 148 12.68 -0.71 1.67
N TYR A 149 11.38 -0.74 1.43
CA TYR A 149 10.40 -1.37 2.30
C TYR A 149 9.51 -2.29 1.47
N THR A 150 9.39 -3.55 1.91
CA THR A 150 8.47 -4.52 1.33
C THR A 150 7.56 -5.11 2.41
N GLN A 151 6.30 -5.31 2.04
CA GLN A 151 5.31 -5.98 2.87
C GLN A 151 4.59 -7.04 2.04
N ILE A 152 4.68 -8.29 2.50
CA ILE A 152 4.07 -9.44 1.86
C ILE A 152 3.04 -10.05 2.81
N ARG A 153 1.87 -10.39 2.27
CA ARG A 153 0.90 -11.19 3.01
C ARG A 153 1.37 -12.65 3.07
N ILE A 154 1.55 -13.16 4.28
CA ILE A 154 1.81 -14.59 4.55
C ILE A 154 0.47 -15.24 4.95
N GLU A 155 0.16 -16.41 4.40
CA GLU A 155 -1.04 -17.20 4.73
C GLU A 155 -0.79 -18.26 5.80
#